data_AF-A0A6I7QE93-F1
#
_entry.id   AF-A0A6I7QE93-F1
#
_cell.length_a   1.000
_cell.length_b   1.000
_cell.length_c   1.000
_cell.angle_alpha   90.00
_cell.angle_beta   90.00
_cell.angle_gamma   90.00
#
_symmetry.space_group_name_H-M   'P 1'
#
loop_
_entity.id
_entity.type
_entity.pdbx_description
1 polymer ?
#
loop_
_entity_poly.entity_id
_entity_poly.type
_entity_poly.pdbx_seq_one_letter_code
_entity_poly.pdbx_strand_id
1 'polypeptide(L)'
;MKEERKYMIRPVAFLAVLLLMFSFAPVSALQAQTLGDLIEQARTAGIEQSRIVDLQNRAEARGISDEQLMNIIRPAIAMAEQNLPHEMIFDKAFEGISKRVPVQQIQPVLNSIAESSAQAAQFVDIWVERPEVGQMLNRAGERMDRGMFRNEMIKASSKGLMQNFDRNVMEQTLESVSQSSAMERARPSGIITAISILSDLPTAGQEPAESARIVLRALEGGFDASDLQKLPGAMNMAQRRSQLPAQAVAEGLARQLQGGLPASQILQNLFNGEVGGGPPGNVPPGLNRERPGRRGGPPGSN
;
A
#
# COMPACT_ATOMS: atom_id res chain seq x y z
N MET A 1 -47.44 40.08 64.41
CA MET A 1 -46.30 39.29 63.90
C MET A 1 -46.83 37.94 63.43
N LYS A 2 -46.70 37.65 62.13
CA LYS A 2 -47.28 36.47 61.47
C LYS A 2 -46.37 35.25 61.63
N GLU A 3 -47.01 34.10 61.80
CA GLU A 3 -46.40 32.77 61.81
C GLU A 3 -45.67 32.43 60.49
N GLU A 4 -44.45 31.91 60.57
CA GLU A 4 -43.86 31.08 59.52
C GLU A 4 -43.63 29.66 60.07
N ARG A 5 -44.50 28.72 59.70
CA ARG A 5 -44.24 27.28 59.87
C ARG A 5 -43.39 26.78 58.71
N LYS A 6 -42.11 26.53 59.00
CA LYS A 6 -41.16 25.90 58.07
C LYS A 6 -41.49 24.40 57.96
N TYR A 7 -41.87 23.95 56.76
CA TYR A 7 -42.10 22.54 56.45
C TYR A 7 -40.79 21.75 56.51
N MET A 8 -40.69 20.86 57.48
CA MET A 8 -39.59 19.91 57.64
C MET A 8 -39.84 18.71 56.73
N ILE A 9 -39.49 18.86 55.44
CA ILE A 9 -39.58 17.77 54.44
C ILE A 9 -38.50 16.74 54.78
N ARG A 10 -38.93 15.54 55.16
CA ARG A 10 -38.07 14.40 55.52
C ARG A 10 -37.22 13.97 54.30
N PRO A 11 -35.87 13.93 54.39
CA PRO A 11 -34.99 13.56 53.27
C PRO A 11 -35.00 12.07 52.91
N VAL A 12 -35.76 11.24 53.65
CA VAL A 12 -35.76 9.78 53.46
C VAL A 12 -36.58 9.32 52.25
N ALA A 13 -37.56 10.12 51.80
CA ALA A 13 -38.42 9.75 50.67
C ALA A 13 -37.74 9.89 49.29
N PHE A 14 -36.71 10.74 49.18
CA PHE A 14 -36.01 10.96 47.90
C PHE A 14 -34.99 9.85 47.57
N LEU A 15 -34.46 9.15 48.57
CA LEU A 15 -33.46 8.09 48.36
C LEU A 15 -34.08 6.80 47.79
N ALA A 16 -35.33 6.50 48.14
CA ALA A 16 -36.02 5.30 47.69
C ALA A 16 -36.48 5.37 46.21
N VAL A 17 -36.76 6.58 45.70
CA VAL A 17 -37.16 6.80 44.30
C VAL A 17 -35.95 6.78 43.36
N LEU A 18 -34.78 7.24 43.82
CA LEU A 18 -33.55 7.23 43.00
C LEU A 18 -32.98 5.80 42.81
N LEU A 19 -33.20 4.91 43.78
CA LEU A 19 -32.73 3.52 43.73
C LEU A 19 -33.61 2.60 42.86
N LEU A 20 -34.87 3.01 42.59
CA LEU A 20 -35.81 2.26 41.74
C LEU A 20 -35.67 2.59 40.24
N MET A 21 -35.01 3.69 39.87
CA MET A 21 -34.73 4.03 38.46
C MET A 21 -33.47 3.37 37.88
N PHE A 22 -32.63 2.72 38.70
CA PHE A 22 -31.46 1.99 38.21
C PHE A 22 -31.71 0.51 37.87
N SER A 23 -32.95 0.02 38.05
CA SER A 23 -33.30 -1.40 37.81
C SER A 23 -33.77 -1.72 36.38
N PHE A 24 -33.86 -0.70 35.50
CA PHE A 24 -34.21 -0.86 34.09
C PHE A 24 -33.05 -0.44 33.17
N ALA A 25 -31.81 -0.78 33.53
CA ALA A 25 -30.78 -0.86 32.51
C ALA A 25 -31.18 -2.03 31.59
N PRO A 26 -31.45 -1.81 30.28
CA PRO A 26 -31.62 -2.92 29.38
C PRO A 26 -30.33 -3.72 29.44
N VAL A 27 -30.42 -4.93 29.98
CA VAL A 27 -29.40 -5.95 29.78
C VAL A 27 -29.47 -6.25 28.29
N SER A 28 -28.75 -5.44 27.50
CA SER A 28 -28.43 -5.79 26.13
C SER A 28 -27.67 -7.09 26.24
N ALA A 29 -28.38 -8.20 26.09
CA ALA A 29 -27.78 -9.50 25.93
C ALA A 29 -26.79 -9.33 24.78
N LEU A 30 -25.51 -9.40 25.10
CA LEU A 30 -24.43 -9.56 24.13
C LEU A 30 -24.69 -10.90 23.44
N GLN A 31 -25.58 -10.87 22.44
CA GLN A 31 -25.86 -12.00 21.59
C GLN A 31 -24.55 -12.24 20.85
N ALA A 32 -23.91 -13.38 21.14
CA ALA A 32 -22.69 -13.76 20.46
C ALA A 32 -23.03 -13.84 18.96
N GLN A 33 -22.42 -12.96 18.17
CA GLN A 33 -22.64 -12.91 16.73
C GLN A 33 -22.27 -14.29 16.15
N THR A 34 -23.18 -14.89 15.39
CA THR A 34 -22.92 -16.18 14.74
C THR A 34 -22.17 -15.99 13.43
N LEU A 35 -21.58 -17.07 12.89
CA LEU A 35 -21.01 -17.04 11.55
C LEU A 35 -22.08 -16.70 10.49
N GLY A 36 -23.32 -17.19 10.68
CA GLY A 36 -24.44 -16.87 9.80
C GLY A 36 -24.75 -15.37 9.75
N ASP A 37 -24.79 -14.71 10.91
CA ASP A 37 -25.01 -13.27 11.00
C ASP A 37 -23.89 -12.49 10.29
N LEU A 38 -22.65 -12.96 10.41
CA LEU A 38 -21.49 -12.32 9.79
C LEU A 38 -21.49 -12.48 8.26
N ILE A 39 -21.92 -13.63 7.74
CA ILE A 39 -22.06 -13.86 6.28
C ILE A 39 -23.16 -12.96 5.71
N GLU A 40 -24.27 -12.83 6.43
CA GLU A 40 -25.36 -11.94 6.04
C GLU A 40 -24.93 -10.47 6.06
N GLN A 41 -24.12 -10.08 7.05
CA GLN A 41 -23.49 -8.76 7.09
C GLN A 41 -22.55 -8.55 5.89
N ALA A 42 -21.71 -9.54 5.56
CA ALA A 42 -20.83 -9.49 4.40
C ALA A 42 -21.60 -9.31 3.09
N ARG A 43 -22.73 -10.01 2.95
CA ARG A 43 -23.66 -9.85 1.81
C ARG A 43 -24.19 -8.44 1.70
N THR A 44 -24.62 -7.87 2.82
CA THR A 44 -25.16 -6.50 2.88
C THR A 44 -24.07 -5.47 2.56
N ALA A 45 -22.83 -5.71 2.98
CA ALA A 45 -21.67 -4.88 2.66
C ALA A 45 -21.21 -5.00 1.19
N GLY A 46 -21.84 -5.86 0.38
CA GLY A 46 -21.52 -6.01 -1.04
C GLY A 46 -20.42 -7.01 -1.36
N ILE A 47 -20.03 -7.86 -0.41
CA ILE A 47 -19.02 -8.91 -0.64
C ILE A 47 -19.63 -10.05 -1.47
N GLU A 48 -18.90 -10.47 -2.50
CA GLU A 48 -19.28 -11.58 -3.38
C GLU A 48 -19.46 -12.88 -2.60
N GLN A 49 -20.67 -13.45 -2.66
CA GLN A 49 -21.03 -14.66 -1.91
C GLN A 49 -20.18 -15.88 -2.31
N SER A 50 -19.81 -15.99 -3.59
CA SER A 50 -18.94 -17.06 -4.08
C SER A 50 -17.60 -17.09 -3.33
N ARG A 51 -17.01 -15.92 -3.02
CA ARG A 51 -15.74 -15.83 -2.29
C ARG A 51 -15.88 -16.30 -0.84
N ILE A 52 -17.00 -15.97 -0.20
CA ILE A 52 -17.29 -16.41 1.17
C ILE A 52 -17.44 -17.93 1.20
N VAL A 53 -18.20 -18.50 0.27
CA VAL A 53 -18.40 -19.95 0.14
C VAL A 53 -17.07 -20.66 -0.12
N ASP A 54 -16.24 -20.14 -1.03
CA ASP A 54 -14.91 -20.70 -1.30
C ASP A 54 -14.00 -20.66 -0.06
N LEU A 55 -14.09 -19.59 0.74
CA LEU A 55 -13.36 -19.46 1.99
C LEU A 55 -13.85 -20.47 3.04
N GLN A 56 -15.16 -20.63 3.19
CA GLN A 56 -15.76 -21.63 4.07
C GLN A 56 -15.29 -23.04 3.71
N ASN A 57 -15.43 -23.44 2.44
CA ASN A 57 -15.03 -24.77 1.96
C ASN A 57 -13.55 -25.06 2.23
N ARG A 58 -12.68 -24.07 1.98
CA ARG A 58 -11.23 -24.21 2.22
C ARG A 58 -10.90 -24.23 3.71
N ALA A 59 -11.60 -23.45 4.51
CA ALA A 59 -11.44 -23.40 5.96
C ALA A 59 -11.83 -24.74 6.60
N GLU A 60 -13.00 -25.27 6.24
CA GLU A 60 -13.49 -26.57 6.70
C GLU A 60 -12.52 -27.70 6.33
N ALA A 61 -12.06 -27.73 5.07
CA ALA A 61 -11.07 -28.71 4.60
C ALA A 61 -9.71 -28.63 5.33
N ARG A 62 -9.46 -27.56 6.09
CA ARG A 62 -8.27 -27.37 6.92
C ARG A 62 -8.55 -27.44 8.42
N GLY A 63 -9.77 -27.78 8.83
CA GLY A 63 -10.16 -27.85 10.23
C GLY A 63 -10.13 -26.50 10.95
N ILE A 64 -10.33 -25.40 10.22
CA ILE A 64 -10.47 -24.06 10.79
C ILE A 64 -11.86 -23.95 11.39
N SER A 65 -11.96 -23.49 12.64
CA SER A 65 -13.25 -23.33 13.32
C SER A 65 -14.04 -22.12 12.79
N ASP A 66 -15.36 -22.11 13.02
CA ASP A 66 -16.22 -20.98 12.66
C ASP A 66 -15.74 -19.66 13.29
N GLU A 67 -15.30 -19.69 14.56
CA GLU A 67 -14.75 -18.52 15.24
C GLU A 67 -13.49 -17.98 14.53
N GLN A 68 -12.60 -18.88 14.12
CA GLN A 68 -11.39 -18.51 13.38
C GLN A 68 -11.74 -17.95 12.00
N LEU A 69 -12.72 -18.55 11.32
CA LEU A 69 -13.20 -18.06 10.03
C LEU A 69 -13.84 -16.67 10.17
N MET A 70 -14.62 -16.43 11.22
CA MET A 70 -15.17 -15.11 11.51
C MET A 70 -14.07 -14.06 11.68
N ASN A 71 -12.99 -14.40 12.37
CA ASN A 71 -11.84 -13.49 12.53
C ASN A 71 -11.17 -13.14 11.19
N ILE A 72 -11.14 -14.08 10.25
CA ILE A 72 -10.63 -13.86 8.89
C ILE A 72 -11.56 -12.94 8.07
N ILE A 73 -12.88 -13.10 8.20
CA ILE A 73 -13.87 -12.37 7.40
C ILE A 73 -14.08 -10.93 7.90
N ARG A 74 -14.04 -10.71 9.22
CA ARG A 74 -14.33 -9.41 9.85
C ARG A 74 -13.58 -8.22 9.21
N PRO A 75 -12.26 -8.28 8.95
CA PRO A 75 -11.54 -7.20 8.28
C PRO A 75 -12.09 -6.87 6.89
N ALA A 76 -12.48 -7.89 6.10
CA ALA A 76 -13.04 -7.67 4.76
C ALA A 76 -14.38 -6.93 4.83
N ILE A 77 -15.25 -7.30 5.78
CA ILE A 77 -16.53 -6.61 6.01
C ILE A 77 -16.29 -5.16 6.39
N ALA A 78 -15.43 -4.92 7.39
CA ALA A 78 -15.13 -3.57 7.85
C ALA A 78 -14.57 -2.69 6.73
N MET A 79 -13.77 -3.26 5.82
CA MET A 79 -13.29 -2.57 4.61
C MET A 79 -14.43 -2.29 3.62
N ALA A 80 -15.27 -3.28 3.32
CA ALA A 80 -16.38 -3.14 2.39
C ALA A 80 -17.41 -2.08 2.87
N GLU A 81 -17.74 -2.05 4.16
CA GLU A 81 -18.61 -1.03 4.78
C GLU A 81 -18.06 0.39 4.64
N GLN A 82 -16.73 0.53 4.56
CA GLN A 82 -16.04 1.80 4.34
C GLN A 82 -15.75 2.08 2.85
N ASN A 83 -16.32 1.30 1.94
CA ASN A 83 -16.06 1.38 0.50
C ASN A 83 -14.56 1.28 0.16
N LEU A 84 -13.84 0.40 0.87
CA LEU A 84 -12.43 0.08 0.65
C LEU A 84 -12.27 -1.23 -0.15
N PRO A 85 -11.18 -1.38 -0.93
CA PRO A 85 -10.90 -2.60 -1.68
C PRO A 85 -10.60 -3.79 -0.75
N HIS A 86 -11.57 -4.68 -0.59
CA HIS A 86 -11.54 -5.75 0.41
C HIS A 86 -11.06 -7.11 -0.14
N GLU A 87 -10.86 -7.23 -1.46
CA GLU A 87 -10.48 -8.49 -2.11
C GLU A 87 -9.11 -8.98 -1.65
N MET A 88 -8.21 -8.05 -1.28
CA MET A 88 -6.88 -8.36 -0.75
C MET A 88 -6.93 -9.21 0.53
N ILE A 89 -7.97 -9.04 1.36
CA ILE A 89 -8.16 -9.84 2.57
C ILE A 89 -8.41 -11.31 2.19
N PHE A 90 -9.30 -11.54 1.22
CA PHE A 90 -9.61 -12.88 0.72
C PHE A 90 -8.41 -13.53 0.05
N ASP A 91 -7.72 -12.82 -0.83
CA ASP A 91 -6.54 -13.33 -1.53
C ASP A 91 -5.45 -13.74 -0.52
N LYS A 92 -5.24 -12.92 0.52
CA LYS A 92 -4.25 -13.23 1.56
C LYS A 92 -4.69 -14.38 2.47
N ALA A 93 -5.96 -14.45 2.83
CA ALA A 93 -6.52 -15.57 3.57
C ALA A 93 -6.38 -16.89 2.80
N PHE A 94 -6.73 -16.89 1.50
CA PHE A 94 -6.57 -18.05 0.63
C PHE A 94 -5.11 -18.49 0.53
N GLU A 95 -4.18 -17.56 0.38
CA GLU A 95 -2.75 -17.85 0.38
C GLU A 95 -2.32 -18.52 1.69
N GLY A 96 -2.69 -17.95 2.83
CA GLY A 96 -2.37 -18.47 4.16
C GLY A 96 -2.92 -19.88 4.38
N ILE A 97 -4.20 -20.10 4.09
CA ILE A 97 -4.88 -21.40 4.21
C ILE A 97 -4.25 -22.43 3.26
N SER A 98 -3.91 -22.03 2.02
CA SER A 98 -3.24 -22.90 1.05
C SER A 98 -1.87 -23.33 1.55
N LYS A 99 -1.13 -22.43 2.19
CA LYS A 99 0.17 -22.68 2.80
C LYS A 99 0.10 -23.31 4.19
N ARG A 100 -1.11 -23.61 4.70
CA ARG A 100 -1.36 -24.13 6.06
C ARG A 100 -0.76 -23.25 7.17
N VAL A 101 -0.75 -21.95 6.95
CA VAL A 101 -0.34 -20.98 7.97
C VAL A 101 -1.39 -20.96 9.08
N PRO A 102 -1.01 -21.03 10.37
CA PRO A 102 -1.97 -20.93 11.47
C PRO A 102 -2.76 -19.61 11.41
N VAL A 103 -4.06 -19.65 11.71
CA VAL A 103 -4.94 -18.47 11.63
C VAL A 103 -4.41 -17.31 12.49
N GLN A 104 -3.82 -17.61 13.65
CA GLN A 104 -3.21 -16.62 14.54
C GLN A 104 -2.04 -15.86 13.88
N GLN A 105 -1.38 -16.45 12.87
CA GLN A 105 -0.33 -15.79 12.08
C GLN A 105 -0.88 -15.08 10.84
N ILE A 106 -2.03 -15.51 10.32
CA ILE A 106 -2.72 -14.83 9.21
C ILE A 106 -3.35 -13.52 9.69
N GLN A 107 -4.01 -13.54 10.86
CA GLN A 107 -4.81 -12.42 11.36
C GLN A 107 -4.07 -11.07 11.43
N PRO A 108 -2.84 -10.98 11.96
CA PRO A 108 -2.13 -9.70 12.02
C PRO A 108 -1.88 -9.10 10.63
N VAL A 109 -1.68 -9.95 9.63
CA VAL A 109 -1.49 -9.52 8.24
C VAL A 109 -2.78 -8.96 7.66
N LEU A 110 -3.93 -9.61 7.91
CA LEU A 110 -5.23 -9.12 7.46
C LEU A 110 -5.58 -7.77 8.10
N ASN A 111 -5.30 -7.64 9.41
CA ASN A 111 -5.50 -6.37 10.12
C ASN A 111 -4.58 -5.28 9.55
N SER A 112 -3.32 -5.61 9.26
CA SER A 112 -2.37 -4.66 8.64
C SER A 112 -2.81 -4.23 7.23
N ILE A 113 -3.37 -5.13 6.43
CA ILE A 113 -3.97 -4.79 5.12
C ILE A 113 -5.15 -3.81 5.30
N ALA A 114 -6.05 -4.09 6.24
CA ALA A 114 -7.20 -3.23 6.49
C ALA A 114 -6.79 -1.84 6.97
N GLU A 115 -5.87 -1.77 7.94
CA GLU A 115 -5.37 -0.51 8.50
C GLU A 115 -4.63 0.32 7.44
N SER A 116 -3.69 -0.28 6.72
CA SER A 116 -2.93 0.42 5.67
C SER A 116 -3.83 0.88 4.51
N SER A 117 -4.87 0.11 4.17
CA SER A 117 -5.85 0.52 3.15
C SER A 117 -6.70 1.69 3.61
N ALA A 118 -7.13 1.70 4.88
CA ALA A 118 -7.85 2.84 5.46
C ALA A 118 -6.96 4.10 5.51
N GLN A 119 -5.69 3.96 5.90
CA GLN A 119 -4.73 5.06 5.87
C GLN A 119 -4.47 5.57 4.44
N ALA A 120 -4.33 4.67 3.47
CA ALA A 120 -4.15 5.02 2.07
C ALA A 120 -5.36 5.81 1.52
N ALA A 121 -6.58 5.36 1.82
CA ALA A 121 -7.80 6.03 1.38
C ALA A 121 -7.87 7.50 1.83
N GLN A 122 -7.37 7.84 3.03
CA GLN A 122 -7.40 9.21 3.55
C GLN A 122 -6.79 10.25 2.61
N PHE A 123 -5.74 9.88 1.86
CA PHE A 123 -5.10 10.80 0.91
C PHE A 123 -5.39 10.45 -0.55
N VAL A 124 -5.58 9.16 -0.87
CA VAL A 124 -5.95 8.76 -2.23
C VAL A 124 -7.29 9.38 -2.61
N ASP A 125 -8.30 9.33 -1.74
CA ASP A 125 -9.65 9.83 -2.03
C ASP A 125 -9.65 11.31 -2.41
N ILE A 126 -8.86 12.11 -1.71
CA ILE A 126 -8.70 13.54 -2.01
C ILE A 126 -7.96 13.72 -3.34
N TRP A 127 -6.94 12.90 -3.60
CA TRP A 127 -6.13 13.01 -4.80
C TRP A 127 -6.87 12.59 -6.07
N VAL A 128 -7.66 11.52 -6.05
CA VAL A 128 -8.44 11.07 -7.24
C VAL A 128 -9.53 12.04 -7.67
N GLU A 129 -10.01 12.90 -6.76
CA GLU A 129 -11.02 13.92 -7.08
C GLU A 129 -10.46 15.14 -7.81
N ARG A 130 -9.13 15.18 -8.04
CA ARG A 130 -8.50 16.28 -8.75
C ARG A 130 -8.90 16.34 -10.23
N PRO A 131 -9.08 17.55 -10.80
CA PRO A 131 -9.42 17.71 -12.21
C PRO A 131 -8.43 17.04 -13.17
N GLU A 132 -7.13 17.10 -12.86
CA GLU A 132 -6.05 16.52 -13.66
C GLU A 132 -6.18 15.00 -13.75
N VAL A 133 -6.59 14.35 -12.65
CA VAL A 133 -6.86 12.90 -12.61
C VAL A 133 -8.10 12.57 -13.43
N GLY A 134 -9.16 13.36 -13.31
CA GLY A 134 -10.35 13.22 -14.14
C GLY A 134 -10.04 13.35 -15.64
N GLN A 135 -9.24 14.34 -16.02
CA GLN A 135 -8.79 14.51 -17.41
C GLN A 135 -7.96 13.32 -17.91
N MET A 136 -7.08 12.77 -17.06
CA MET A 136 -6.32 11.58 -17.39
C MET A 136 -7.20 10.36 -17.66
N LEU A 137 -8.16 10.09 -16.78
CA LEU A 137 -9.05 8.93 -16.90
C LEU A 137 -9.99 9.03 -18.11
N ASN A 138 -10.34 10.25 -18.53
CA ASN A 138 -11.23 10.50 -19.67
C ASN A 138 -10.52 10.54 -21.03
N ARG A 139 -9.21 10.30 -21.11
CA ARG A 139 -8.50 10.30 -22.40
C ARG A 139 -8.98 9.17 -23.30
N ALA A 140 -9.09 9.47 -24.60
CA ALA A 140 -9.48 8.49 -25.59
C ALA A 140 -8.55 7.26 -25.58
N GLY A 141 -9.12 6.07 -25.41
CA GLY A 141 -8.38 4.80 -25.35
C GLY A 141 -8.08 4.30 -23.95
N GLU A 142 -8.26 5.12 -22.91
CA GLU A 142 -8.21 4.68 -21.52
C GLU A 142 -9.58 4.06 -21.14
N ARG A 143 -9.54 2.88 -20.51
CA ARG A 143 -10.75 2.08 -20.18
C ARG A 143 -10.97 1.91 -18.68
N MET A 144 -10.24 2.64 -17.85
CA MET A 144 -10.31 2.47 -16.41
C MET A 144 -11.34 3.43 -15.81
N ASP A 145 -12.36 2.86 -15.18
CA ASP A 145 -13.33 3.62 -14.40
C ASP A 145 -12.65 4.30 -13.19
N ARG A 146 -13.18 5.44 -12.76
CA ARG A 146 -12.62 6.20 -11.63
C ARG A 146 -12.63 5.39 -10.33
N GLY A 147 -13.71 4.66 -10.03
CA GLY A 147 -13.81 3.82 -8.85
C GLY A 147 -12.78 2.68 -8.88
N MET A 148 -12.60 2.07 -10.06
CA MET A 148 -11.55 1.07 -10.28
C MET A 148 -10.15 1.65 -10.06
N PHE A 149 -9.85 2.82 -10.65
CA PHE A 149 -8.57 3.50 -10.48
C PHE A 149 -8.30 3.86 -9.02
N ARG A 150 -9.29 4.42 -8.32
CA ARG A 150 -9.22 4.70 -6.87
C ARG A 150 -8.86 3.44 -6.08
N ASN A 151 -9.57 2.34 -6.32
CA ASN A 151 -9.34 1.10 -5.58
C ASN A 151 -7.93 0.56 -5.84
N GLU A 152 -7.45 0.56 -7.09
CA GLU A 152 -6.08 0.14 -7.40
C GLU A 152 -5.01 1.07 -6.81
N MET A 153 -5.27 2.39 -6.74
CA MET A 153 -4.39 3.34 -6.06
C MET A 153 -4.34 3.12 -4.55
N ILE A 154 -5.46 2.78 -3.91
CA ILE A 154 -5.50 2.40 -2.49
C ILE A 154 -4.69 1.12 -2.28
N LYS A 155 -4.85 0.09 -3.12
CA LYS A 155 -4.07 -1.16 -3.04
C LYS A 155 -2.57 -0.91 -3.23
N ALA A 156 -2.19 -0.10 -4.21
CA ALA A 156 -0.79 0.25 -4.48
C ALA A 156 -0.16 1.01 -3.30
N SER A 157 -0.89 1.99 -2.77
CA SER A 157 -0.45 2.80 -1.62
C SER A 157 -0.38 1.98 -0.34
N SER A 158 -1.38 1.14 -0.07
CA SER A 158 -1.43 0.31 1.15
C SER A 158 -0.27 -0.67 1.20
N LYS A 159 0.12 -1.26 0.07
CA LYS A 159 1.34 -2.09 -0.04
C LYS A 159 2.58 -1.34 0.45
N GLY A 160 2.77 -0.10 0.01
CA GLY A 160 3.92 0.72 0.44
C GLY A 160 3.89 1.02 1.94
N LEU A 161 2.73 1.40 2.47
CA LEU A 161 2.54 1.64 3.92
C LEU A 161 2.81 0.38 4.76
N MET A 162 2.35 -0.79 4.31
CA MET A 162 2.65 -2.07 4.97
C MET A 162 4.15 -2.39 4.99
N GLN A 163 4.91 -1.88 4.03
CA GLN A 163 6.37 -2.02 3.96
C GLN A 163 7.10 -0.88 4.69
N ASN A 164 6.41 -0.14 5.55
CA ASN A 164 6.93 1.00 6.31
C ASN A 164 7.44 2.16 5.42
N PHE A 165 6.91 2.30 4.21
CA PHE A 165 7.16 3.49 3.41
C PHE A 165 6.51 4.71 4.06
N ASP A 166 7.23 5.83 4.12
CA ASP A 166 6.76 7.02 4.81
C ASP A 166 5.50 7.59 4.13
N ARG A 167 4.44 7.76 4.92
CA ARG A 167 3.14 8.28 4.46
C ARG A 167 3.28 9.68 3.85
N ASN A 168 4.00 10.59 4.49
CA ASN A 168 4.15 11.97 4.01
C ASN A 168 4.88 11.99 2.68
N VAL A 169 5.88 11.12 2.50
CA VAL A 169 6.58 10.97 1.21
C VAL A 169 5.63 10.45 0.14
N MET A 170 4.75 9.49 0.46
CA MET A 170 3.76 8.99 -0.49
C MET A 170 2.75 10.07 -0.92
N GLU A 171 2.23 10.85 0.04
CA GLU A 171 1.34 11.99 -0.24
C GLU A 171 2.03 13.04 -1.11
N GLN A 172 3.27 13.41 -0.78
CA GLN A 172 4.08 14.34 -1.58
C GLN A 172 4.39 13.79 -2.97
N THR A 173 4.56 12.47 -3.11
CA THR A 173 4.78 11.83 -4.40
C THR A 173 3.55 11.97 -5.29
N LEU A 174 2.35 11.70 -4.75
CA LEU A 174 1.10 11.89 -5.48
C LEU A 174 0.90 13.35 -5.87
N GLU A 175 1.19 14.30 -4.97
CA GLU A 175 1.13 15.73 -5.29
C GLU A 175 2.08 16.07 -6.44
N SER A 176 3.33 15.61 -6.36
CA SER A 176 4.35 15.86 -7.39
C SER A 176 3.96 15.25 -8.73
N VAL A 177 3.38 14.05 -8.74
CA VAL A 177 2.82 13.44 -9.95
C VAL A 177 1.76 14.38 -10.53
N SER A 178 0.78 14.84 -9.74
CA SER A 178 -0.31 15.70 -10.22
C SER A 178 0.15 17.02 -10.85
N GLN A 179 1.29 17.55 -10.39
CA GLN A 179 1.87 18.82 -10.86
C GLN A 179 2.87 18.63 -12.02
N SER A 180 3.21 17.39 -12.36
CA SER A 180 4.24 17.08 -13.34
C SER A 180 3.69 16.88 -14.75
N SER A 181 4.58 17.00 -15.74
CA SER A 181 4.28 16.63 -17.13
C SER A 181 3.95 15.15 -17.31
N ALA A 182 4.28 14.31 -16.33
CA ALA A 182 3.91 12.90 -16.36
C ALA A 182 2.39 12.71 -16.30
N MET A 183 1.61 13.59 -15.67
CA MET A 183 0.15 13.45 -15.69
C MET A 183 -0.37 13.40 -17.11
N GLU A 184 0.05 14.34 -17.98
CA GLU A 184 -0.45 14.47 -19.35
C GLU A 184 -0.12 13.27 -20.25
N ARG A 185 0.98 12.56 -19.95
CA ARG A 185 1.52 11.49 -20.80
C ARG A 185 1.27 10.09 -20.25
N ALA A 186 1.35 9.93 -18.94
CA ALA A 186 1.23 8.64 -18.29
C ALA A 186 -0.22 8.12 -18.39
N ARG A 187 -0.31 6.80 -18.54
CA ARG A 187 -1.59 6.08 -18.44
C ARG A 187 -1.91 5.81 -16.97
N PRO A 188 -3.19 5.62 -16.60
CA PRO A 188 -3.60 5.28 -15.23
C PRO A 188 -2.82 4.08 -14.66
N SER A 189 -2.63 3.02 -15.46
CA SER A 189 -1.85 1.85 -15.05
C SER A 189 -0.38 2.16 -14.77
N GLY A 190 0.21 3.13 -15.47
CA GLY A 190 1.56 3.60 -15.23
C GLY A 190 1.68 4.26 -13.86
N ILE A 191 0.72 5.13 -13.49
CA ILE A 191 0.70 5.78 -12.17
C ILE A 191 0.49 4.77 -11.04
N ILE A 192 -0.47 3.84 -11.19
CA ILE A 192 -0.69 2.76 -10.21
C ILE A 192 0.60 1.97 -10.00
N THR A 193 1.25 1.58 -11.10
CA THR A 193 2.50 0.80 -11.04
C THR A 193 3.61 1.60 -10.37
N ALA A 194 3.78 2.87 -10.75
CA ALA A 194 4.72 3.79 -10.15
C ALA A 194 4.60 3.86 -8.62
N ILE A 195 3.39 4.02 -8.09
CA ILE A 195 3.17 4.03 -6.63
C ILE A 195 3.46 2.65 -6.02
N SER A 196 3.03 1.57 -6.69
CA SER A 196 3.19 0.20 -6.17
C SER A 196 4.64 -0.27 -6.04
N ILE A 197 5.58 0.33 -6.79
CA ILE A 197 7.00 -0.04 -6.78
C ILE A 197 7.85 0.84 -5.84
N LEU A 198 7.29 1.92 -5.27
CA LEU A 198 8.05 2.88 -4.46
C LEU A 198 8.85 2.20 -3.35
N SER A 199 8.21 1.25 -2.66
CA SER A 199 8.79 0.49 -1.56
C SER A 199 9.69 -0.68 -2.00
N ASP A 200 9.65 -1.05 -3.28
CA ASP A 200 10.49 -2.12 -3.85
C ASP A 200 11.83 -1.58 -4.37
N LEU A 201 11.98 -0.26 -4.53
CA LEU A 201 13.22 0.35 -4.99
C LEU A 201 14.34 0.19 -3.97
N PRO A 202 15.60 -0.02 -4.40
CA PRO A 202 16.73 -0.24 -3.49
C PRO A 202 17.05 0.97 -2.60
N THR A 203 16.56 2.16 -2.96
CA THR A 203 16.67 3.38 -2.16
C THR A 203 15.55 3.54 -1.12
N ALA A 204 14.49 2.73 -1.17
CA ALA A 204 13.24 2.98 -0.42
C ALA A 204 13.43 2.96 1.10
N GLY A 205 14.27 2.07 1.62
CA GLY A 205 14.47 1.92 3.06
C GLY A 205 15.37 2.99 3.71
N GLN A 206 16.21 3.68 2.93
CA GLN A 206 17.17 4.66 3.45
C GLN A 206 16.82 6.09 3.00
N GLU A 207 16.38 6.24 1.75
CA GLU A 207 16.02 7.52 1.14
C GLU A 207 14.67 7.39 0.40
N PRO A 208 13.54 7.33 1.13
CA PRO A 208 12.21 7.22 0.52
C PRO A 208 11.92 8.33 -0.49
N ALA A 209 12.35 9.56 -0.18
CA ALA A 209 12.20 10.71 -1.07
C ALA A 209 12.98 10.58 -2.38
N GLU A 210 14.14 9.92 -2.39
CA GLU A 210 14.88 9.66 -3.63
C GLU A 210 14.15 8.61 -4.47
N SER A 211 13.57 7.59 -3.84
CA SER A 211 12.73 6.59 -4.52
C SER A 211 11.53 7.23 -5.22
N ALA A 212 10.87 8.18 -4.55
CA ALA A 212 9.80 8.98 -5.15
C ALA A 212 10.28 9.78 -6.38
N ARG A 213 11.43 10.45 -6.30
CA ARG A 213 12.01 11.19 -7.43
C ARG A 213 12.38 10.29 -8.59
N ILE A 214 12.90 9.09 -8.33
CA ILE A 214 13.24 8.10 -9.36
C ILE A 214 11.98 7.71 -10.15
N VAL A 215 10.91 7.35 -9.44
CA VAL A 215 9.65 6.97 -10.08
C VAL A 215 9.05 8.12 -10.88
N LEU A 216 9.04 9.34 -10.33
CA LEU A 216 8.54 10.51 -11.02
C LEU A 216 9.31 10.78 -12.32
N ARG A 217 10.66 10.77 -12.26
CA ARG A 217 11.49 10.97 -13.45
C ARG A 217 11.31 9.85 -14.47
N ALA A 218 11.11 8.61 -14.04
CA ALA A 218 10.83 7.49 -14.94
C ALA A 218 9.50 7.71 -15.68
N LEU A 219 8.44 8.14 -14.97
CA LEU A 219 7.17 8.51 -15.59
C LEU A 219 7.33 9.68 -16.58
N GLU A 220 8.05 10.74 -16.21
CA GLU A 220 8.31 11.88 -17.08
C GLU A 220 9.14 11.51 -18.32
N GLY A 221 10.07 10.57 -18.16
CA GLY A 221 10.87 9.96 -19.22
C GLY A 221 10.11 8.94 -20.07
N GLY A 222 8.81 8.73 -19.84
CA GLY A 222 7.95 7.90 -20.68
C GLY A 222 7.97 6.41 -20.35
N PHE A 223 8.40 6.02 -19.15
CA PHE A 223 8.25 4.63 -18.70
C PHE A 223 6.78 4.27 -18.59
N ASP A 224 6.39 3.15 -19.19
CA ASP A 224 5.06 2.59 -19.03
C ASP A 224 4.97 1.66 -17.80
N ALA A 225 3.79 1.08 -17.57
CA ALA A 225 3.57 0.15 -16.47
C ALA A 225 4.50 -1.08 -16.53
N SER A 226 4.75 -1.64 -17.72
CA SER A 226 5.63 -2.81 -17.87
C SER A 226 7.07 -2.48 -17.55
N ASP A 227 7.53 -1.30 -17.95
CA ASP A 227 8.90 -0.85 -17.70
C ASP A 227 9.12 -0.49 -16.23
N LEU A 228 8.16 0.21 -15.62
CA LEU A 228 8.19 0.52 -14.18
C LEU A 228 8.25 -0.76 -13.34
N GLN A 229 7.46 -1.79 -13.68
CA GLN A 229 7.47 -3.06 -12.96
C GLN A 229 8.85 -3.74 -12.97
N LYS A 230 9.64 -3.55 -14.03
CA LYS A 230 11.00 -4.11 -14.15
C LYS A 230 12.05 -3.28 -13.42
N LEU A 231 11.78 -1.99 -13.19
CA LEU A 231 12.75 -1.02 -12.70
C LEU A 231 13.42 -1.42 -11.37
N PRO A 232 12.68 -1.86 -10.31
CA PRO A 232 13.32 -2.30 -9.07
C PRO A 232 14.32 -3.44 -9.29
N GLY A 233 13.95 -4.43 -10.11
CA GLY A 233 14.82 -5.56 -10.44
C GLY A 233 16.06 -5.12 -11.21
N ALA A 234 15.90 -4.25 -12.20
CA ALA A 234 17.01 -3.70 -12.99
C ALA A 234 17.98 -2.89 -12.13
N MET A 235 17.48 -2.04 -11.23
CA MET A 235 18.33 -1.27 -10.31
C MET A 235 19.07 -2.16 -9.31
N ASN A 236 18.41 -3.18 -8.74
CA ASN A 236 19.07 -4.16 -7.87
C ASN A 236 20.17 -4.93 -8.62
N MET A 237 19.93 -5.30 -9.88
CA MET A 237 20.94 -5.93 -10.73
C MET A 237 22.11 -4.99 -11.02
N ALA A 238 21.82 -3.72 -11.31
CA ALA A 238 22.81 -2.70 -11.53
C ALA A 238 23.72 -2.56 -10.31
N GLN A 239 23.14 -2.41 -9.11
CA GLN A 239 23.85 -2.30 -7.84
C GLN A 239 24.79 -3.49 -7.61
N ARG A 240 24.28 -4.72 -7.83
CA ARG A 240 25.07 -5.95 -7.64
C ARG A 240 26.21 -6.08 -8.64
N ARG A 241 25.96 -5.76 -9.92
CA ARG A 241 26.96 -5.95 -11.01
C ARG A 241 28.01 -4.85 -11.03
N SER A 242 27.62 -3.60 -10.79
CA SER A 242 28.54 -2.46 -10.77
C SER A 242 29.25 -2.27 -9.42
N GLN A 243 28.77 -2.96 -8.37
CA GLN A 243 29.25 -2.80 -6.98
C GLN A 243 29.12 -1.35 -6.48
N LEU A 244 28.21 -0.57 -7.08
CA LEU A 244 27.93 0.81 -6.68
C LEU A 244 26.85 0.84 -5.59
N PRO A 245 26.83 1.89 -4.74
CA PRO A 245 25.72 2.12 -3.84
C PRO A 245 24.43 2.46 -4.62
N ALA A 246 23.27 2.22 -4.02
CA ALA A 246 21.96 2.46 -4.64
C ALA A 246 21.80 3.90 -5.15
N GLN A 247 22.31 4.89 -4.41
CA GLN A 247 22.28 6.30 -4.80
C GLN A 247 23.06 6.58 -6.10
N ALA A 248 24.25 5.99 -6.26
CA ALA A 248 25.03 6.14 -7.50
C ALA A 248 24.34 5.45 -8.70
N VAL A 249 23.60 4.36 -8.46
CA VAL A 249 22.74 3.72 -9.48
C VAL A 249 21.59 4.65 -9.88
N ALA A 250 20.93 5.29 -8.90
CA ALA A 250 19.87 6.26 -9.14
C ALA A 250 20.35 7.48 -9.93
N GLU A 251 21.53 8.02 -9.61
CA GLU A 251 22.16 9.10 -10.39
C GLU A 251 22.45 8.68 -11.83
N GLY A 252 22.92 7.45 -12.04
CA GLY A 252 23.12 6.88 -13.37
C GLY A 252 21.83 6.79 -14.18
N LEU A 253 20.77 6.27 -13.57
CA LEU A 253 19.43 6.27 -14.15
C LEU A 253 18.97 7.69 -14.51
N ALA A 254 19.13 8.65 -13.60
CA ALA A 254 18.74 10.04 -13.81
C ALA A 254 19.47 10.67 -15.01
N ARG A 255 20.78 10.42 -15.16
CA ARG A 255 21.55 10.89 -16.32
C ARG A 255 21.07 10.28 -17.63
N GLN A 256 20.74 8.99 -17.62
CA GLN A 256 20.22 8.31 -18.81
C GLN A 256 18.84 8.83 -19.23
N LEU A 257 17.97 9.12 -18.26
CA LEU A 257 16.68 9.77 -18.49
C LEU A 257 16.86 11.19 -19.06
N GLN A 258 17.78 11.99 -18.50
CA GLN A 258 18.11 13.32 -19.00
C GLN A 258 18.70 13.29 -20.42
N GLY A 259 19.46 12.24 -20.74
CA GLY A 259 19.98 11.99 -22.09
C GLY A 259 18.91 11.54 -23.10
N GLY A 260 17.66 11.37 -22.67
CA GLY A 260 16.55 10.96 -23.54
C GLY A 260 16.65 9.52 -24.02
N LEU A 261 17.38 8.65 -23.31
CA LEU A 261 17.45 7.24 -23.67
C LEU A 261 16.08 6.57 -23.49
N PRO A 262 15.66 5.69 -24.42
CA PRO A 262 14.42 4.94 -24.28
C PRO A 262 14.43 4.05 -23.03
N ALA A 263 13.27 3.89 -22.38
CA ALA A 263 13.12 3.09 -21.16
C ALA A 263 13.70 1.67 -21.28
N SER A 264 13.46 0.99 -22.40
CA SER A 264 14.01 -0.34 -22.68
C SER A 264 15.54 -0.39 -22.68
N GLN A 265 16.20 0.63 -23.24
CA GLN A 265 17.65 0.74 -23.25
C GLN A 265 18.19 1.05 -21.85
N ILE A 266 17.53 1.94 -21.11
CA ILE A 266 17.90 2.25 -19.72
C ILE A 266 17.81 0.99 -18.84
N LEU A 267 16.71 0.24 -18.94
CA LEU A 267 16.53 -1.01 -18.20
C LEU A 267 17.60 -2.05 -18.58
N GLN A 268 17.95 -2.16 -19.86
CA GLN A 268 19.02 -3.05 -20.32
C GLN A 268 20.38 -2.64 -19.75
N ASN A 269 20.71 -1.34 -19.78
CA ASN A 269 21.95 -0.80 -19.22
C ASN A 269 22.04 -1.08 -17.72
N LEU A 270 20.97 -0.79 -16.97
CA LEU A 270 20.89 -1.11 -15.54
C LEU A 270 21.07 -2.61 -15.30
N PHE A 271 20.36 -3.45 -16.05
CA PHE A 271 20.49 -4.90 -15.92
C PHE A 271 21.92 -5.38 -16.18
N ASN A 272 22.66 -4.74 -17.09
CA ASN A 272 24.05 -5.04 -17.40
C ASN A 272 25.07 -4.43 -16.43
N GLY A 273 24.64 -3.59 -15.48
CA GLY A 273 25.55 -2.83 -14.60
C GLY A 273 26.17 -1.61 -15.26
N GLU A 274 25.69 -1.22 -16.44
CA GLU A 274 26.12 -0.07 -17.23
C GLU A 274 25.43 1.21 -16.76
N VAL A 275 25.64 1.54 -15.48
CA VAL A 275 24.96 2.65 -14.79
C VAL A 275 25.21 4.01 -15.47
N GLY A 276 26.34 4.18 -16.16
CA GLY A 276 26.70 5.38 -16.93
C GLY A 276 26.24 5.40 -18.39
N GLY A 277 25.52 4.38 -18.88
CA GLY A 277 25.08 4.30 -20.28
C GLY A 277 26.15 3.80 -21.27
N GLY A 278 27.15 3.05 -20.79
CA GLY A 278 28.18 2.41 -21.61
C GLY A 278 28.84 1.22 -20.90
N PRO A 279 29.77 0.49 -21.57
CA PRO A 279 30.27 -0.82 -21.13
C PRO A 279 30.79 -0.86 -19.68
N PRO A 280 30.80 -2.04 -19.03
CA PRO A 280 31.21 -2.19 -17.63
C PRO A 280 32.59 -1.56 -17.38
N GLY A 281 32.66 -0.57 -16.48
CA GLY A 281 33.89 0.16 -16.16
C GLY A 281 33.85 1.67 -16.48
N ASN A 282 32.88 2.13 -17.28
CA ASN A 282 32.61 3.56 -17.48
C ASN A 282 31.80 4.14 -16.31
N VAL A 283 32.40 4.11 -15.12
CA VAL A 283 31.91 4.85 -13.96
C VAL A 283 32.30 6.32 -14.17
N PRO A 284 31.36 7.29 -14.17
CA PRO A 284 31.68 8.71 -14.41
C PRO A 284 32.74 9.26 -13.43
N PRO A 285 33.53 10.27 -13.85
CA PRO A 285 34.52 10.92 -12.99
C PRO A 285 33.86 11.41 -11.69
N GLY A 286 34.40 11.04 -10.53
CA GLY A 286 33.85 11.37 -9.20
C GLY A 286 33.13 10.22 -8.48
N LEU A 287 32.79 9.13 -9.16
CA LEU A 287 32.20 7.91 -8.56
C LEU A 287 33.19 6.75 -8.44
N ASN A 288 34.42 6.91 -8.96
CA ASN A 288 35.54 6.01 -8.69
C ASN A 288 36.01 6.21 -7.24
N ARG A 289 35.43 5.46 -6.30
CA ARG A 289 36.15 5.18 -5.05
C ARG A 289 37.33 4.28 -5.41
N GLU A 290 38.53 4.80 -5.21
CA GLU A 290 39.78 4.07 -5.31
C GLU A 290 39.62 2.71 -4.64
N ARG A 291 39.87 1.63 -5.38
CA ARG A 291 40.01 0.30 -4.80
C ARG A 291 41.18 0.34 -3.82
N PRO A 292 41.01 0.07 -2.52
CA PRO A 292 42.14 -0.24 -1.66
C PRO A 292 42.65 -1.62 -2.08
N GLY A 293 43.78 -1.63 -2.80
CA GLY A 293 44.58 -2.84 -2.98
C GLY A 293 44.32 -3.64 -4.26
N ARG A 294 45.01 -3.27 -5.34
CA ARG A 294 45.63 -4.27 -6.21
C ARG A 294 47.01 -3.77 -6.63
N ARG A 295 48.01 -4.06 -5.78
CA ARG A 295 49.43 -3.94 -6.12
C ARG A 295 49.67 -4.68 -7.44
N GLY A 296 50.40 -4.02 -8.34
CA GLY A 296 50.72 -4.52 -9.67
C GLY A 296 51.31 -5.93 -9.65
N GLY A 297 50.83 -6.76 -10.58
CA GLY A 297 51.54 -7.97 -10.98
C GLY A 297 52.76 -7.59 -11.84
N PRO A 298 53.85 -8.38 -11.79
CA PRO A 298 55.11 -8.01 -12.43
C PRO A 298 55.02 -8.07 -13.96
N PRO A 299 55.89 -7.34 -14.68
CA PRO A 299 55.92 -7.37 -16.14
C PRO A 299 56.45 -8.72 -16.62
N GLY A 300 55.64 -9.42 -17.42
CA GLY A 300 56.08 -10.57 -18.19
C GLY A 300 57.01 -10.11 -19.32
N SER A 301 58.22 -10.65 -19.31
CA SER A 301 59.24 -10.51 -20.34
C SER A 301 58.86 -11.28 -21.61
N ASN A 302 58.96 -10.61 -22.75
CA ASN A 302 59.41 -11.19 -24.02
C ASN A 302 60.63 -10.41 -24.48
#